data_AF-A0A848EX22-F1
#
_entry.id   AF-A0A848EX22-F1
#
_cell.length_a   1.000
_cell.length_b   1.000
_cell.length_c   1.000
_cell.angle_alpha   90.00
_cell.angle_beta   90.00
_cell.angle_gamma   90.00
#
_symmetry.space_group_name_H-M   'P 1'
#
loop_
_entity.id
_entity.type
_entity.pdbx_description
1 polymer ?
#
loop_
_entity_poly.entity_id
_entity_poly.type
_entity_poly.pdbx_seq_one_letter_code
_entity_poly.pdbx_strand_id
1 'polypeptide(L)' 'MKKEQTLQELLEEKGVTQKSLCDILHLSESQVSLLVSGKRRMSFDTGMKIAKKLRVSPTTVFLSLNFAKRKVNP' A
#
# COMPACT_ATOMS: atom_id res chain seq x y z
N MET A 1 7.19 2.70 -20.76
CA MET A 1 6.45 1.58 -20.14
C MET A 1 6.33 1.88 -18.66
N LYS A 2 5.11 2.07 -18.11
CA LYS A 2 4.95 2.25 -16.65
C LYS A 2 5.15 0.88 -16.00
N LYS A 3 6.24 0.69 -15.25
CA LYS A 3 6.47 -0.52 -14.45
C LYS A 3 5.27 -0.75 -13.54
N GLU A 4 4.81 -2.00 -13.43
CA GLU A 4 3.89 -2.43 -12.36
C GLU A 4 4.65 -2.34 -11.03
N GLN A 5 4.75 -1.15 -10.45
CA GLN A 5 5.41 -0.91 -9.18
C GLN A 5 4.48 -1.35 -8.04
N THR A 6 4.91 -2.27 -7.19
CA THR A 6 4.20 -2.71 -5.99
C THR A 6 4.20 -1.65 -4.90
N LEU A 7 3.26 -1.73 -3.95
CA LEU A 7 3.28 -0.82 -2.80
C LEU A 7 4.56 -0.99 -1.98
N GLN A 8 5.11 -2.20 -1.88
CA GLN A 8 6.38 -2.43 -1.19
C GLN A 8 7.54 -1.68 -1.84
N GLU A 9 7.70 -1.76 -3.16
CA GLU A 9 8.74 -1.01 -3.88
C GLU A 9 8.55 0.51 -3.71
N LEU A 10 7.31 0.98 -3.70
CA LEU A 10 7.01 2.40 -3.45
C LEU A 10 7.40 2.83 -2.02
N LEU A 11 7.24 1.95 -1.03
CA LEU A 11 7.70 2.20 0.33
C LEU A 11 9.22 2.27 0.42
N GLU A 12 9.91 1.32 -0.23
CA GLU A 12 11.38 1.27 -0.28
C GLU A 12 11.97 2.50 -0.98
N GLU A 13 11.41 2.92 -2.13
CA GLU A 13 11.83 4.14 -2.84
C GLU A 13 11.67 5.41 -2.01
N LYS A 14 10.68 5.45 -1.11
CA LYS A 14 10.43 6.59 -0.22
C LYS A 14 11.12 6.46 1.13
N GLY A 15 11.87 5.38 1.37
CA GLY A 15 12.51 5.12 2.66
C GLY A 15 11.52 4.95 3.81
N VAL A 16 10.29 4.50 3.53
CA VAL A 16 9.22 4.30 4.52
C VAL A 16 9.16 2.83 4.90
N THR A 17 9.31 2.53 6.19
CA THR A 17 9.22 1.14 6.67
C THR A 17 7.78 0.75 6.97
N GLN A 18 7.46 -0.54 6.90
CA GLN A 18 6.14 -1.05 7.31
C GLN A 18 5.85 -0.73 8.78
N LYS A 19 6.87 -0.74 9.65
CA LYS A 19 6.76 -0.30 11.04
C LYS A 19 6.26 1.13 11.16
N SER A 20 6.80 2.05 10.36
CA SER A 20 6.32 3.44 10.36
C SER A 20 4.87 3.59 9.89
N LEU A 21 4.39 2.67 9.04
CA LEU A 21 2.97 2.61 8.67
C LEU A 21 2.11 2.07 9.80
N CYS A 22 2.61 1.12 10.59
CA CYS A 22 1.89 0.60 11.77
C CYS A 22 1.55 1.75 12.73
N ASP A 23 2.53 2.62 13.00
CA ASP A 23 2.39 3.74 13.90
C ASP A 23 1.36 4.77 13.40
N ILE A 24 1.37 5.08 12.09
CA ILE A 24 0.47 6.09 11.49
C ILE A 24 -0.94 5.57 11.29
N LEU A 25 -1.06 4.29 10.93
CA LEU A 25 -2.35 3.67 10.65
C LEU A 25 -3.00 3.09 11.90
N HIS A 26 -2.27 3.03 13.03
CA HIS A 26 -2.65 2.33 14.25
C HIS A 26 -3.05 0.88 13.97
N LEU A 27 -2.25 0.21 13.14
CA LEU A 27 -2.46 -1.18 12.71
C LEU A 27 -1.30 -2.06 13.20
N SER A 28 -1.56 -3.35 13.38
CA SER A 28 -0.50 -4.31 13.65
C SER A 28 0.34 -4.58 12.40
N GLU A 29 1.59 -5.02 12.60
CA GLU A 29 2.49 -5.40 11.49
C GLU A 29 1.87 -6.43 10.56
N SER A 30 1.12 -7.41 11.10
CA SER A 30 0.38 -8.38 10.30
C SER A 30 -0.66 -7.72 9.39
N GLN A 31 -1.42 -6.75 9.92
CA GLN A 31 -2.40 -6.03 9.10
C GLN A 31 -1.74 -5.15 8.04
N VAL A 32 -0.64 -4.46 8.38
CA VAL A 32 0.13 -3.67 7.40
C VAL A 32 0.73 -4.56 6.32
N SER A 33 1.31 -5.70 6.68
CA SER A 33 1.87 -6.66 5.72
C SER A 33 0.80 -7.19 4.74
N LEU A 34 -0.40 -7.50 5.22
CA LEU A 34 -1.53 -7.90 4.39
C LEU A 34 -2.01 -6.79 3.44
N LEU A 35 -1.95 -5.53 3.89
CA LEU A 35 -2.27 -4.37 3.06
C LEU A 35 -1.20 -4.14 2.00
N VAL A 36 0.08 -4.13 2.37
CA VAL A 36 1.22 -3.89 1.48
C VAL A 36 1.33 -4.98 0.42
N SER A 37 1.09 -6.23 0.78
CA SER A 37 1.06 -7.36 -0.16
C SER A 37 -0.20 -7.44 -1.03
N GLY A 38 -1.19 -6.55 -0.83
CA GLY A 38 -2.46 -6.55 -1.56
C GLY A 38 -3.40 -7.72 -1.22
N LYS A 39 -3.05 -8.56 -0.23
CA LYS A 39 -3.88 -9.69 0.24
C LYS A 39 -5.16 -9.24 0.95
N ARG A 40 -5.18 -8.00 1.46
CA ARG A 40 -6.35 -7.38 2.09
C ARG A 40 -6.72 -6.10 1.37
N ARG A 41 -8.02 -5.92 1.14
CA ARG A 41 -8.55 -4.67 0.60
C ARG A 41 -8.26 -3.52 1.55
N MET A 42 -7.62 -2.49 1.02
CA MET A 42 -7.36 -1.25 1.73
C MET A 42 -8.60 -0.34 1.68
N SER A 43 -8.90 0.32 2.80
CA SER A 43 -9.91 1.38 2.81
C SER A 43 -9.40 2.63 2.09
N PHE A 44 -10.32 3.48 1.62
CA PHE A 44 -9.94 4.75 1.00
C PHE A 44 -9.15 5.64 1.98
N ASP A 45 -9.59 5.73 3.24
CA ASP A 45 -8.92 6.49 4.30
C ASP A 45 -7.46 6.03 4.54
N THR A 46 -7.24 4.72 4.64
CA THR A 46 -5.89 4.15 4.79
C THR A 46 -5.02 4.48 3.57
N GLY A 47 -5.56 4.36 2.35
CA GLY A 47 -4.85 4.71 1.12
C GLY A 47 -4.45 6.19 1.08
N MET A 48 -5.34 7.08 1.53
CA MET A 48 -5.07 8.51 1.63
C MET A 48 -3.97 8.83 2.65
N LYS A 49 -4.00 8.18 3.83
CA LYS A 49 -2.97 8.33 4.87
C LYS A 49 -1.59 7.90 4.35
N ILE A 50 -1.54 6.77 3.66
CA ILE A 50 -0.31 6.25 3.04
C ILE A 50 0.20 7.23 1.96
N ALA A 51 -0.68 7.70 1.07
CA ALA A 51 -0.33 8.66 0.02
C ALA A 51 0.25 9.95 0.61
N LYS A 52 -0.36 10.48 1.67
CA LYS A 52 0.12 11.67 2.40
C LYS A 52 1.50 11.42 3.02
N LYS A 53 1.73 10.27 3.64
CA LYS A 53 3.03 9.90 4.22
C LYS A 53 4.12 9.77 3.15
N LEU A 54 3.79 9.16 2.02
CA LEU A 54 4.70 8.94 0.90
C LEU A 54 4.88 10.17 -0.01
N ARG A 55 4.10 11.24 0.21
CA ARG A 55 4.07 12.46 -0.61
C ARG A 55 3.85 12.14 -2.10
N VAL A 56 2.90 11.24 -2.37
CA VAL A 56 2.51 10.81 -3.72
C VAL A 56 1.01 11.01 -3.91
N SER A 57 0.56 10.92 -5.16
CA SER A 57 -0.88 10.93 -5.44
C SER A 57 -1.55 9.67 -4.86
N PRO A 58 -2.78 9.75 -4.35
CA PRO A 58 -3.54 8.57 -3.94
C PRO A 58 -3.65 7.54 -5.06
N THR A 59 -3.78 7.99 -6.31
CA THR A 59 -3.79 7.15 -7.50
C THR A 59 -2.55 6.28 -7.61
N THR A 60 -1.36 6.80 -7.28
CA THR A 60 -0.11 6.03 -7.26
C THR A 60 -0.21 4.87 -6.26
N VAL A 61 -0.69 5.15 -5.04
CA VAL A 61 -0.86 4.11 -4.00
C VAL A 61 -1.85 3.04 -4.43
N PHE A 62 -3.01 3.44 -4.98
CA PHE A 62 -4.04 2.50 -5.42
C PHE A 62 -3.61 1.67 -6.64
N LEU A 63 -2.86 2.25 -7.59
CA LEU A 63 -2.29 1.51 -8.72
C LEU A 63 -1.25 0.50 -8.25
N SER A 64 -0.41 0.88 -7.29
CA SER A 64 0.65 0.01 -6.75
C SER A 64 0.15 -1.15 -5.90
N LEU A 65 -1.07 -1.06 -5.38
CA LEU A 65 -1.73 -2.12 -4.62
C LEU A 65 -2.26 -3.27 -5.49
N ASN A 66 -2.00 -3.25 -6.80
CA ASN A 66 -2.55 -4.23 -7.74
C ASN A 66 -4.07 -4.36 -7.56
N PHE A 67 -4.78 -3.23 -7.38
CA PHE A 67 -6.23 -3.19 -7.19
C PHE A 67 -7.01 -3.95 -8.27
N ALA A 68 -6.39 -4.12 -9.45
CA ALA A 68 -6.91 -4.86 -10.59
C ALA A 68 -6.73 -6.39 -10.51
N LYS A 69 -5.75 -6.92 -9.75
CA LYS A 69 -5.54 -8.37 -9.62
C LYS A 69 -6.48 -8.93 -8.55
N ARG A 70 -7.74 -9.10 -8.93
CA ARG A 70 -8.58 -10.13 -8.31
C ARG A 70 -7.84 -11.46 -8.45
N LYS A 71 -7.48 -12.11 -7.34
CA LYS A 71 -7.59 -13.58 -7.34
C LYS A 71 -9.08 -13.87 -7.47
N VAL A 72 -9.54 -14.09 -8.70
CA VAL A 72 -10.71 -14.94 -8.92
C VAL A 72 -10.28 -16.29 -8.34
N ASN A 73 -10.85 -16.67 -7.21
CA ASN A 73 -10.68 -18.02 -6.70
C ASN A 73 -11.34 -18.94 -7.75
N PRO A 74 -10.65 -19.93 -8.35
CA PRO A 74 -11.29 -20.97 -9.14
C PRO A 74 -12.24 -21.81 -8.28
#